data_AF-A0A4R0IET8-F1
#
_entry.id   AF-A0A4R0IET8-F1
#
_cell.length_a   1.000
_cell.length_b   1.000
_cell.length_c   1.000
_cell.angle_alpha   90.00
_cell.angle_beta   90.00
_cell.angle_gamma   90.00
#
_symmetry.space_group_name_H-M   'P 1'
#
loop_
_entity.id
_entity.type
_entity.pdbx_description
1 polymer ?
#
loop_
_entity_poly.entity_id
_entity_poly.type
_entity_poly.pdbx_seq_one_letter_code
_entity_poly.pdbx_strand_id
1 'polypeptide(L)'
;MSGPTEEVPAMSLLGVPVRRPAIQTAYWMPHELYDETDDRDHPVLVVSVDEVTRMAQVVTRTSNVGAGGPRAVSHPPEPQLQLDKPGWWRVFKRHHVPWVHFADEDVDVLGKIDAKTWERVLQALTGTEGPL
;
A
#
# COMPACT_ATOMS: atom_id res chain seq x y z
N MET A 1 -37.68 -15.50 28.07
CA MET A 1 -37.19 -14.11 27.96
C MET A 1 -35.69 -14.20 27.78
N SER A 2 -35.23 -14.12 26.54
CA SER A 2 -33.80 -14.18 26.21
C SER A 2 -33.22 -12.79 26.41
N GLY A 3 -32.26 -12.66 27.34
CA GLY A 3 -31.52 -11.42 27.52
C GLY A 3 -30.70 -11.10 26.28
N PRO A 4 -30.35 -9.82 26.04
CA PRO A 4 -29.48 -9.47 24.95
C PRO A 4 -28.08 -10.02 25.25
N THR A 5 -27.54 -10.80 24.31
CA THR A 5 -26.14 -11.20 24.29
C THR A 5 -25.31 -9.93 24.12
N GLU A 6 -24.63 -9.51 25.19
CA GLU A 6 -23.61 -8.47 25.14
C GLU A 6 -22.51 -8.93 24.16
N GLU A 7 -22.41 -8.26 23.02
CA GLU A 7 -21.27 -8.40 22.13
C GLU A 7 -20.02 -7.93 22.88
N VAL A 8 -19.13 -8.87 23.19
CA VAL A 8 -17.87 -8.57 23.87
C VAL A 8 -17.02 -7.71 22.92
N PRO A 9 -16.65 -6.47 23.28
CA PRO A 9 -15.79 -5.67 22.44
C PRO A 9 -14.40 -6.34 22.40
N ALA A 10 -13.93 -6.66 21.20
CA ALA A 10 -12.57 -7.14 20.99
C ALA A 10 -11.59 -6.09 21.54
N MET A 11 -10.88 -6.45 22.60
CA MET A 11 -9.90 -5.59 23.28
C MET A 11 -8.83 -5.10 22.29
N SER A 12 -8.88 -3.82 21.92
CA SER A 12 -7.69 -3.07 21.50
C SER A 12 -6.84 -2.85 22.74
N LEU A 13 -5.76 -3.63 22.90
CA LEU A 13 -4.91 -3.59 24.09
C LEU A 13 -4.18 -2.25 24.33
N LEU A 14 -4.31 -1.27 23.44
CA LEU A 14 -3.84 0.11 23.64
C LEU A 14 -4.77 1.21 23.08
N GLY A 15 -6.04 0.92 22.77
CA GLY A 15 -7.01 1.94 22.35
C GLY A 15 -6.69 2.70 21.05
N VAL A 16 -5.60 2.40 20.35
CA VAL A 16 -5.29 3.01 19.05
C VAL A 16 -6.28 2.46 18.02
N PRO A 17 -7.07 3.32 17.35
CA PRO A 17 -7.95 2.88 16.29
C PRO A 17 -7.10 2.32 15.14
N VAL A 18 -7.19 1.00 14.92
CA VAL A 18 -6.50 0.35 13.79
C VAL A 18 -7.16 0.84 12.51
N ARG A 19 -6.44 1.65 11.74
CA ARG A 19 -6.92 2.19 10.49
C ARG A 19 -6.88 1.11 9.41
N ARG A 20 -8.04 0.82 8.80
CA ARG A 20 -8.09 -0.03 7.60
C ARG A 20 -7.38 0.69 6.43
N PRO A 21 -6.33 0.11 5.84
CA PRO A 21 -5.70 0.66 4.64
C PRO A 21 -6.64 0.58 3.44
N ALA A 22 -6.56 1.57 2.55
CA ALA A 22 -7.42 1.66 1.39
C ALA A 22 -6.68 1.18 0.13
N ILE A 23 -7.28 0.21 -0.59
CA ILE A 23 -6.78 -0.24 -1.90
C ILE A 23 -6.67 0.96 -2.86
N GLN A 24 -5.70 0.94 -3.77
CA GLN A 24 -5.39 2.01 -4.73
C GLN A 24 -4.83 3.29 -4.07
N THR A 25 -4.64 3.29 -2.76
CA THR A 25 -4.13 4.45 -2.02
C THR A 25 -2.62 4.32 -1.81
N ALA A 26 -1.91 5.38 -2.15
CA ALA A 26 -0.50 5.55 -1.88
C ALA A 26 -0.30 6.16 -0.49
N TYR A 27 0.77 5.72 0.16
CA TYR A 27 1.22 6.18 1.47
C TYR A 27 2.71 6.47 1.40
N TRP A 28 3.20 7.44 2.16
CA TRP A 28 4.61 7.48 2.53
C TRP A 28 4.78 6.55 3.73
N MET A 29 5.78 5.66 3.70
CA MET A 29 5.98 4.69 4.76
C MET A 29 7.48 4.45 5.01
N PRO A 30 7.93 4.50 6.28
CA PRO A 30 9.27 4.07 6.66
C PRO A 30 9.52 2.60 6.27
N HIS A 31 10.73 2.32 5.80
CA HIS A 31 11.04 1.00 5.27
C HIS A 31 10.93 -0.12 6.29
N GLU A 32 11.31 0.13 7.54
CA GLU A 32 11.22 -0.81 8.66
C GLU A 32 9.79 -1.34 8.89
N LEU A 33 8.76 -0.61 8.45
CA LEU A 33 7.37 -1.03 8.59
C LEU A 33 6.92 -2.08 7.54
N TYR A 34 7.70 -2.30 6.47
CA TYR A 34 7.36 -3.26 5.41
C TYR A 34 8.52 -4.16 4.94
N ASP A 35 9.77 -3.73 5.13
CA ASP A 35 11.01 -4.41 4.73
C ASP A 35 12.19 -3.89 5.57
N GLU A 36 12.49 -4.57 6.67
CA GLU A 36 13.65 -4.27 7.54
C GLU A 36 15.01 -4.39 6.83
N THR A 37 15.05 -4.96 5.61
CA THR A 37 16.28 -5.11 4.81
C THR A 37 16.46 -4.02 3.75
N ASP A 38 15.43 -3.21 3.50
CA ASP A 38 15.59 -2.00 2.68
C ASP A 38 16.36 -0.95 3.49
N ASP A 39 16.95 0.04 2.82
CA ASP A 39 17.75 1.10 3.48
C ASP A 39 17.12 2.49 3.35
N ARG A 40 15.92 2.55 2.77
CA ARG A 40 15.26 3.79 2.37
C ARG A 40 13.75 3.69 2.42
N ASP A 41 13.15 4.75 2.94
CA ASP A 41 11.71 4.94 2.94
C ASP A 41 11.19 5.18 1.53
N HIS A 42 9.98 4.71 1.29
CA HIS A 42 9.37 4.76 -0.04
C HIS A 42 7.90 5.12 0.04
N PRO A 43 7.37 5.76 -1.01
CA PRO A 43 5.95 5.66 -1.29
C PRO A 43 5.57 4.19 -1.52
N VAL A 44 4.54 3.73 -0.84
CA VAL A 44 3.96 2.39 -1.00
C VAL A 44 2.52 2.50 -1.48
N LEU A 45 2.11 1.59 -2.36
CA LEU A 45 0.75 1.50 -2.87
C LEU A 45 0.08 0.24 -2.33
N VAL A 46 -1.07 0.39 -1.69
CA VAL A 46 -1.88 -0.73 -1.23
C VAL A 46 -2.57 -1.39 -2.43
N VAL A 47 -2.22 -2.65 -2.70
CA VAL A 47 -2.76 -3.40 -3.84
C VAL A 47 -3.85 -4.40 -3.44
N SER A 48 -3.84 -4.87 -2.19
CA SER A 48 -4.90 -5.71 -1.64
C SER A 48 -4.94 -5.59 -0.11
N VAL A 49 -6.07 -5.98 0.48
CA VAL A 49 -6.22 -6.08 1.94
C VAL A 49 -6.91 -7.40 2.28
N ASP A 50 -6.48 -8.03 3.36
CA ASP A 50 -7.11 -9.19 3.97
C ASP A 50 -7.70 -8.76 5.31
N GLU A 51 -9.02 -8.81 5.42
CA GLU A 51 -9.76 -8.40 6.61
C GLU A 51 -9.66 -9.41 7.76
N VAL A 52 -9.45 -10.69 7.45
CA VAL A 52 -9.36 -11.77 8.44
C VAL A 52 -8.03 -11.68 9.17
N THR A 53 -6.93 -11.57 8.42
CA THR A 53 -5.58 -11.48 8.98
C THR A 53 -5.15 -10.05 9.32
N ARG A 54 -5.95 -9.05 8.93
CA ARG A 54 -5.64 -7.62 9.07
C ARG A 54 -4.27 -7.26 8.48
N MET A 55 -4.01 -7.80 7.30
CA MET A 55 -2.82 -7.54 6.51
C MET A 55 -3.18 -6.75 5.26
N ALA A 56 -2.27 -5.91 4.80
CA ALA A 56 -2.31 -5.32 3.47
C ALA A 56 -1.14 -5.86 2.65
N GLN A 57 -1.35 -6.01 1.35
CA GLN A 57 -0.24 -6.18 0.43
C GLN A 57 0.08 -4.82 -0.18
N VAL A 58 1.35 -4.44 -0.13
CA VAL A 58 1.84 -3.18 -0.70
C VAL A 58 2.92 -3.42 -1.74
N VAL A 59 3.06 -2.46 -2.66
CA VAL A 59 4.18 -2.39 -3.60
C VAL A 59 4.87 -1.04 -3.47
N THR A 60 6.19 -1.05 -3.48
CA THR A 60 7.01 0.18 -3.37
C THR A 60 7.09 0.94 -4.70
N ARG A 61 7.31 2.25 -4.61
CA ARG A 61 7.64 3.13 -5.74
C ARG A 61 9.12 3.46 -5.76
N THR A 62 9.69 3.61 -6.95
CA THR A 62 11.02 4.20 -7.14
C THR A 62 11.01 5.24 -8.26
N SER A 63 11.84 6.27 -8.17
CA SER A 63 12.10 7.22 -9.26
C SER A 63 13.46 6.98 -9.94
N ASN A 64 14.18 5.92 -9.58
CA ASN A 64 15.43 5.57 -10.23
C ASN A 64 15.15 4.92 -11.60
N VAL A 65 15.65 5.56 -12.66
CA VAL A 65 15.38 5.22 -14.08
C VAL A 65 15.81 3.80 -14.46
N GLY A 66 16.73 3.17 -13.71
CA GLY A 66 17.15 1.77 -13.92
C GLY A 66 16.49 0.75 -12.99
N ALA A 67 15.75 1.19 -11.97
CA ALA A 67 15.27 0.32 -10.89
C ALA A 67 13.82 -0.17 -11.07
N GLY A 68 13.20 0.13 -12.22
CA GLY A 68 11.85 -0.33 -12.54
C GLY A 68 11.75 -1.85 -12.51
N GLY A 69 12.70 -2.58 -13.11
CA GLY A 69 12.66 -4.04 -13.16
C GLY A 69 11.47 -4.62 -13.94
N PRO A 70 11.32 -5.96 -13.96
CA PRO A 70 10.23 -6.62 -14.68
C PRO A 70 8.86 -6.27 -14.10
N ARG A 71 7.87 -6.01 -14.98
CA ARG A 71 6.47 -5.68 -14.60
C ARG A 71 6.31 -4.42 -13.74
N ALA A 72 7.31 -3.55 -13.69
CA ALA A 72 7.12 -2.22 -13.13
C ALA A 72 6.08 -1.45 -13.94
N VAL A 73 5.21 -0.72 -13.24
CA VAL A 73 4.23 0.15 -13.88
C VAL A 73 4.75 1.58 -13.82
N SER A 74 4.93 2.19 -14.99
CA SER A 74 5.32 3.60 -15.09
C SER A 74 4.21 4.50 -14.55
N HIS A 75 4.61 5.42 -13.69
CA HIS A 75 3.75 6.42 -13.06
C HIS A 75 4.29 7.82 -13.41
N PRO A 76 3.49 8.68 -14.06
CA PRO A 76 3.91 10.05 -14.33
C PRO A 76 4.07 10.84 -13.01
N PRO A 77 4.71 12.02 -13.04
CA PRO A 77 4.63 12.95 -11.92
C PRO A 77 3.19 13.20 -11.49
N GLU A 78 2.94 13.13 -10.19
CA GLU A 78 1.63 13.37 -9.59
C GLU A 78 1.79 14.24 -8.33
N PRO A 79 1.99 15.57 -8.49
CA PRO A 79 2.36 16.47 -7.39
C PRO A 79 1.34 16.53 -6.25
N GLN A 80 0.05 16.33 -6.54
CA GLN A 80 -0.99 16.27 -5.51
C GLN A 80 -0.82 15.09 -4.54
N LEU A 81 -0.05 14.07 -4.92
CA LEU A 81 0.33 12.94 -4.07
C LEU A 81 1.77 13.09 -3.53
N GLN A 82 2.40 14.25 -3.70
CA GLN A 82 3.83 14.48 -3.39
C GLN A 82 4.77 13.56 -4.20
N LEU A 83 4.33 13.12 -5.38
CA LEU A 83 5.08 12.25 -6.29
C LEU A 83 5.61 13.07 -7.47
N ASP A 84 6.48 14.04 -7.19
CA ASP A 84 6.84 15.12 -8.14
C ASP A 84 7.66 14.70 -9.37
N LYS A 85 8.21 13.49 -9.35
CA LYS A 85 9.07 12.96 -10.42
C LYS A 85 8.44 11.73 -11.06
N PRO A 86 8.76 11.43 -12.32
CA PRO A 86 8.39 10.15 -12.91
C PRO A 86 8.92 9.00 -12.04
N GLY A 87 8.20 7.88 -12.02
CA GLY A 87 8.59 6.73 -11.24
C GLY A 87 7.95 5.43 -11.71
N TRP A 88 8.21 4.38 -10.96
CA TRP A 88 7.76 3.03 -11.24
C TRP A 88 7.24 2.37 -9.96
N TRP A 89 6.03 1.83 -10.03
CA TRP A 89 5.52 0.91 -9.02
C TRP A 89 6.11 -0.48 -9.26
N ARG A 90 6.90 -0.98 -8.33
CA ARG A 90 7.63 -2.26 -8.43
C ARG A 90 6.71 -3.43 -8.09
N VAL A 91 5.77 -3.77 -8.97
CA VAL A 91 4.72 -4.78 -8.71
C VAL A 91 5.28 -6.17 -8.39
N PHE A 92 6.50 -6.49 -8.83
CA PHE A 92 7.20 -7.72 -8.47
C PHE A 92 7.69 -7.75 -7.02
N LYS A 93 8.03 -6.59 -6.42
CA LYS A 93 8.50 -6.46 -5.03
C LYS A 93 7.31 -6.10 -4.13
N ARG A 94 6.63 -7.15 -3.66
CA ARG A 94 5.43 -7.08 -2.81
C ARG A 94 5.78 -7.37 -1.35
N HIS A 95 5.17 -6.61 -0.44
CA HIS A 95 5.34 -6.76 1.00
C HIS A 95 3.98 -6.93 1.68
N HIS A 96 3.96 -7.69 2.76
CA HIS A 96 2.78 -7.87 3.61
C HIS A 96 2.95 -6.98 4.84
N VAL A 97 2.02 -6.04 5.04
CA VAL A 97 2.10 -5.01 6.08
C VAL A 97 0.89 -5.14 7.01
N PRO A 98 1.10 -5.32 8.33
CA PRO A 98 0.01 -5.29 9.31
C PRO A 98 -0.75 -3.96 9.28
N TRP A 99 -2.08 -3.98 9.43
CA TRP A 99 -2.89 -2.76 9.43
C TRP A 99 -2.48 -1.76 10.51
N VAL A 100 -1.94 -2.25 11.64
CA VAL A 100 -1.46 -1.39 12.73
C VAL A 100 -0.35 -0.43 12.30
N HIS A 101 0.49 -0.80 11.33
CA HIS A 101 1.54 0.08 10.81
C HIS A 101 0.97 1.26 10.01
N PHE A 102 -0.27 1.19 9.52
CA PHE A 102 -0.91 2.33 8.82
C PHE A 102 -1.49 3.38 9.79
N ALA A 103 -1.42 3.13 11.09
CA ALA A 103 -1.75 4.09 12.14
C ALA A 103 -0.49 4.67 12.82
N ASP A 104 0.70 4.29 12.34
CA ASP A 104 1.96 4.84 12.78
C ASP A 104 2.05 6.34 12.44
N GLU A 105 2.70 7.12 13.30
CA GLU A 105 2.75 8.59 13.16
C GLU A 105 3.63 9.04 12.00
N ASP A 106 4.58 8.21 11.58
CA ASP A 106 5.48 8.47 10.45
C ASP A 106 4.88 8.01 9.10
N VAL A 107 3.62 7.52 9.10
CA VAL A 107 2.93 7.06 7.89
C VAL A 107 1.90 8.08 7.40
N ASP A 108 2.27 8.76 6.31
CA ASP A 108 1.39 9.74 5.66
C ASP A 108 0.55 9.13 4.55
N VAL A 109 -0.71 9.57 4.46
CA VAL A 109 -1.58 9.22 3.33
C VAL A 109 -1.33 10.20 2.20
N LEU A 110 -0.82 9.71 1.08
CA LEU A 110 -0.59 10.54 -0.09
C LEU A 110 -1.88 10.74 -0.90
N GLY A 111 -2.70 9.69 -0.99
CA GLY A 111 -3.98 9.70 -1.68
C GLY A 111 -4.12 8.59 -2.72
N LYS A 112 -5.22 8.59 -3.47
CA LYS A 112 -5.46 7.58 -4.50
C LYS A 112 -4.72 7.92 -5.78
N ILE A 113 -4.06 6.92 -6.37
CA ILE A 113 -3.49 7.07 -7.72
C ILE A 113 -4.60 7.11 -8.77
N ASP A 114 -4.29 7.70 -9.93
CA ASP A 114 -5.22 7.78 -11.05
C ASP A 114 -5.66 6.38 -11.57
N ALA A 115 -6.88 6.33 -12.12
CA ALA A 115 -7.50 5.08 -12.56
C ALA A 115 -6.70 4.36 -13.66
N LYS A 116 -6.04 5.10 -14.56
CA LYS A 116 -5.26 4.52 -15.67
C LYS A 116 -3.96 3.89 -15.18
N THR A 117 -3.31 4.48 -14.19
CA THR A 117 -2.17 3.83 -13.51
C THR A 117 -2.64 2.61 -12.72
N TRP A 118 -3.76 2.71 -12.01
CA TRP A 118 -4.31 1.59 -11.25
C TRP A 118 -4.66 0.38 -12.13
N GLU A 119 -5.29 0.59 -13.28
CA GLU A 119 -5.59 -0.48 -14.24
C GLU A 119 -4.32 -1.22 -14.70
N ARG A 120 -3.25 -0.48 -15.01
CA ARG A 120 -1.96 -1.06 -15.37
C ARG A 120 -1.33 -1.83 -14.22
N VAL A 121 -1.50 -1.38 -12.97
CA VAL A 121 -1.08 -2.14 -11.77
C VAL A 121 -1.85 -3.45 -11.67
N LEU A 122 -3.16 -3.46 -11.90
CA LEU A 122 -3.97 -4.68 -11.88
C LEU A 122 -3.51 -5.69 -12.95
N GLN A 123 -3.33 -5.24 -14.21
CA GLN A 123 -2.79 -6.07 -15.29
C GLN A 123 -1.41 -6.63 -14.91
N ALA A 124 -0.54 -5.76 -14.38
CA ALA A 124 0.78 -6.14 -13.92
C ALA A 124 0.76 -7.05 -12.69
N LEU A 125 -0.33 -7.16 -11.92
CA LEU A 125 -0.48 -8.11 -10.81
C LEU A 125 -0.96 -9.48 -11.29
N THR A 126 -1.95 -9.51 -12.20
CA THR A 126 -2.53 -10.76 -12.73
C THR A 126 -1.62 -11.47 -13.74
N GLY A 127 -0.63 -10.76 -14.30
CA GLY A 127 0.26 -11.31 -15.32
C GLY A 127 -0.39 -11.35 -16.69
N THR A 128 -1.50 -10.65 -16.86
CA THR A 128 -2.14 -10.44 -18.16
C THR A 128 -1.40 -9.29 -18.82
N GLU A 129 -0.59 -9.56 -19.84
CA GLU A 129 0.00 -8.51 -20.66
C GLU A 129 -1.13 -7.75 -21.36
N GLY A 130 -1.33 -6.49 -20.99
CA GLY A 130 -2.19 -5.58 -21.75
C GLY A 130 -1.58 -5.32 -23.13
N PRO A 131 -2.39 -4.98 -24.16
CA PRO A 131 -1.86 -4.69 -25.49
C PRO A 131 -0.91 -3.49 -25.45
N LEU A 132 0.25 -3.65 -26.11
CA LEU A 132 1.27 -2.61 -26.35
C LEU A 132 0.74 -1.45 -27.19
#